data_AF-A0A4Q5SNB2-F1
#
_entry.id   AF-A0A4Q5SNB2-F1
#
_cell.length_a   1.000
_cell.length_b   1.000
_cell.length_c   1.000
_cell.angle_alpha   90.00
_cell.angle_beta   90.00
_cell.angle_gamma   90.00
#
_symmetry.space_group_name_H-M   'P 1'
#
loop_
_entity.id
_entity.type
_entity.pdbx_description
1 polymer ?
#
loop_
_entity_poly.entity_id
_entity_poly.type
_entity_poly.pdbx_seq_one_letter_code
_entity_poly.pdbx_strand_id
1 'polypeptide(L)'
;MHQLICTRETAEAANYNFEIEVHWFLRNWIFQHESETLLRFDQSLDDYLSNNALRDFFLHSVHPLKQLLQQNSIACHLERGADEVYFDPTSGDPLLAQAEQRIYNLAHRMDSERMHVPFRSVQPAKQTEAGDTANIATYPADSESIRYNSGNHFTSRPANGNVFDENSKQCIAKSAGNLSVVFERGFLEDRLLDIKQRMIALHEAGAQGYQYFVICSRHSPQEGHFGASLVIMDPSNPHFPVRVFVCDTLLKDLPHHPRWWNHFIAEYANVFGEAIGEVIEDLSHPLQKVNVKGDPPYRHDWDCPYYVTSMTKALADIVMTNPDLIVNGSLNEVYNAMKTLMQDYYQPDQTIKDRQDIKEINRLKRWSSGSEVIRNLLSDVTSNSSC
;
A
#
# COMPACT_ATOMS: atom_id res chain seq x y z
N MET A 1 -11.29 19.84 7.30
CA MET A 1 -12.25 19.13 8.16
C MET A 1 -11.49 18.68 9.40
N HIS A 2 -11.86 19.15 10.59
CA HIS A 2 -11.33 18.57 11.83
C HIS A 2 -12.03 17.24 12.06
N GLN A 3 -11.31 16.15 11.83
CA GLN A 3 -11.75 14.80 12.13
C GLN A 3 -11.98 14.70 13.64
N LEU A 4 -13.13 14.20 14.06
CA LEU A 4 -13.34 13.83 15.48
C LEU A 4 -12.35 12.71 15.78
N ILE A 5 -11.36 13.01 16.63
CA ILE A 5 -10.35 12.04 17.03
C ILE A 5 -10.99 11.10 18.05
N CYS A 6 -11.09 9.80 17.73
CA CYS A 6 -11.46 8.77 18.69
C CYS A 6 -10.59 8.90 19.94
N THR A 7 -11.20 9.02 21.12
CA THR A 7 -10.42 9.09 22.37
C THR A 7 -9.85 7.71 22.70
N ARG A 8 -8.75 7.70 23.45
CA ARG A 8 -8.12 6.45 23.89
C ARG A 8 -9.10 5.57 24.65
N GLU A 9 -9.88 6.14 25.56
CA GLU A 9 -10.84 5.42 26.40
C GLU A 9 -11.95 4.78 25.55
N THR A 10 -12.41 5.48 24.51
CA THR A 10 -13.42 4.97 23.58
C THR A 10 -12.86 3.78 22.80
N ALA A 11 -11.63 3.89 22.31
CA ALA A 11 -10.95 2.80 21.61
C ALA A 11 -10.68 1.59 22.53
N GLU A 12 -10.28 1.81 23.79
CA GLU A 12 -10.07 0.74 24.78
C GLU A 12 -11.38 -0.01 25.08
N ALA A 13 -12.50 0.70 25.24
CA ALA A 13 -13.81 0.07 25.44
C ALA A 13 -14.27 -0.73 24.22
N ALA A 14 -14.10 -0.19 23.01
CA ALA A 14 -14.41 -0.90 21.77
C ALA A 14 -13.55 -2.17 21.62
N ASN A 15 -12.24 -2.06 21.86
CA ASN A 15 -11.32 -3.20 21.83
C ASN A 15 -11.69 -4.26 22.87
N TYR A 16 -12.08 -3.88 24.08
CA TYR A 16 -12.53 -4.82 25.11
C TYR A 16 -13.79 -5.59 24.68
N ASN A 17 -14.78 -4.90 24.11
CA ASN A 17 -15.98 -5.55 23.59
C ASN A 17 -15.64 -6.50 22.43
N PHE A 18 -14.76 -6.07 21.52
CA PHE A 18 -14.29 -6.92 20.42
C PHE A 18 -13.62 -8.21 20.92
N GLU A 19 -12.76 -8.11 21.95
CA GLU A 19 -12.15 -9.28 22.58
C GLU A 19 -13.22 -10.27 23.07
N ILE A 20 -14.23 -9.77 23.78
CA ILE A 20 -15.34 -10.60 24.28
C ILE A 20 -16.02 -11.33 23.13
N GLU A 21 -16.36 -10.63 22.05
CA GLU A 21 -17.04 -11.19 20.88
C GLU A 21 -16.20 -12.29 20.19
N VAL A 22 -14.89 -12.07 20.04
CA VAL A 22 -13.97 -13.09 19.52
C VAL A 22 -13.89 -14.30 20.44
N HIS A 23 -13.82 -14.09 21.77
CA HIS A 23 -13.81 -15.21 22.73
C HIS A 23 -15.10 -16.04 22.66
N TRP A 24 -16.27 -15.40 22.54
CA TRP A 24 -17.54 -16.09 22.36
C TRP A 24 -17.58 -16.89 21.05
N PHE A 25 -17.14 -16.28 19.95
CA PHE A 25 -17.02 -16.97 18.67
C PHE A 25 -16.13 -18.21 18.79
N LEU A 26 -14.93 -18.09 19.37
CA LEU A 26 -13.99 -19.19 19.53
C LEU A 26 -14.53 -20.28 20.45
N ARG A 27 -15.21 -19.93 21.55
CA ARG A 27 -15.88 -20.92 22.42
C ARG A 27 -16.91 -21.75 21.65
N ASN A 28 -17.73 -21.09 20.84
CA ASN A 28 -18.73 -21.79 20.01
C ASN A 28 -18.06 -22.68 18.95
N TRP A 29 -17.01 -22.19 18.31
CA TRP A 29 -16.24 -22.96 17.33
C TRP A 29 -15.63 -24.22 17.95
N ILE A 30 -14.97 -24.07 19.11
CA ILE A 30 -14.38 -25.19 19.87
C ILE A 30 -15.42 -26.25 20.21
N PHE A 31 -16.59 -25.84 20.70
CA PHE A 31 -17.66 -26.78 21.06
C PHE A 31 -18.12 -27.62 19.85
N GLN A 32 -18.06 -27.06 18.65
CA GLN A 32 -18.46 -27.76 17.42
C GLN A 32 -17.30 -28.58 16.80
N HIS A 33 -16.06 -28.28 17.15
CA HIS A 33 -14.85 -28.82 16.54
C HIS A 33 -13.84 -29.31 17.59
N GLU A 34 -14.31 -30.01 18.64
CA GLU A 34 -13.44 -30.48 19.73
C GLU A 34 -12.27 -31.35 19.24
N SER A 35 -12.42 -32.06 18.12
CA SER A 35 -11.36 -32.85 17.49
C SER A 35 -10.26 -32.02 16.81
N GLU A 36 -10.47 -30.71 16.62
CA GLU A 36 -9.58 -29.79 15.90
C GLU A 36 -8.82 -28.85 16.84
N THR A 37 -8.98 -28.97 18.16
CA THR A 37 -8.26 -28.15 19.16
C THR A 37 -6.89 -28.73 19.50
N LEU A 38 -6.02 -28.87 18.50
CA LEU A 38 -4.74 -29.57 18.62
C LEU A 38 -3.74 -28.85 19.54
N LEU A 39 -3.84 -27.53 19.70
CA LEU A 39 -2.90 -26.72 20.50
C LEU A 39 -3.36 -26.47 21.95
N ARG A 40 -4.49 -27.07 22.37
CA ARG A 40 -4.98 -26.93 23.75
C ARG A 40 -4.11 -27.66 24.76
N PHE A 41 -3.70 -28.88 24.47
CA PHE A 41 -2.94 -29.74 25.40
C PHE A 41 -3.53 -29.75 26.83
N ASP A 42 -2.75 -29.37 27.83
CA ASP A 42 -3.08 -29.29 29.25
C ASP A 42 -3.56 -27.90 29.71
N GLN A 43 -3.70 -26.94 28.78
CA GLN A 43 -4.14 -25.59 29.10
C GLN A 43 -5.60 -25.57 29.60
N SER A 44 -5.88 -24.66 30.53
CA SER A 44 -7.26 -24.31 30.86
C SER A 44 -7.99 -23.77 29.62
N LEU A 45 -9.32 -23.85 29.60
CA LEU A 45 -10.08 -23.33 28.45
C LEU A 45 -9.84 -21.82 28.25
N ASP A 46 -9.73 -21.06 29.34
CA ASP A 46 -9.51 -19.62 29.27
C ASP A 46 -8.10 -19.27 28.77
N ASP A 47 -7.07 -20.01 29.21
CA ASP A 47 -5.70 -19.84 28.69
C ASP A 47 -5.62 -20.21 27.21
N TYR A 48 -6.31 -21.28 26.81
CA TYR A 48 -6.35 -21.72 25.42
C TYR A 48 -7.04 -20.70 24.52
N LEU A 49 -8.21 -20.18 24.93
CA LEU A 49 -8.92 -19.11 24.23
C LEU A 49 -8.07 -17.85 24.08
N SER A 50 -7.36 -17.49 25.14
CA SER A 50 -6.52 -16.30 25.20
C SER A 50 -5.22 -16.42 24.41
N ASN A 51 -4.85 -17.59 23.86
CA ASN A 51 -3.56 -17.78 23.20
C ASN A 51 -3.65 -18.57 21.89
N ASN A 52 -4.12 -19.81 21.95
CA ASN A 52 -3.95 -20.78 20.86
C ASN A 52 -5.23 -21.08 20.07
N ALA A 53 -6.41 -20.83 20.63
CA ALA A 53 -7.69 -21.14 19.98
C ALA A 53 -7.86 -20.42 18.63
N LEU A 54 -7.49 -19.14 18.55
CA LEU A 54 -7.56 -18.38 17.30
C LEU A 54 -6.59 -18.96 16.24
N ARG A 55 -5.41 -19.42 16.66
CA ARG A 55 -4.45 -20.08 15.76
C ARG A 55 -4.99 -21.40 15.24
N ASP A 56 -5.54 -22.26 16.11
CA ASP A 56 -6.17 -23.52 15.70
C ASP A 56 -7.33 -23.28 14.74
N PHE A 57 -8.18 -22.31 15.05
CA PHE A 57 -9.25 -21.90 14.15
C PHE A 57 -8.72 -21.53 12.75
N PHE A 58 -7.62 -20.76 12.66
CA PHE A 58 -7.00 -20.41 11.38
C PHE A 58 -6.34 -21.60 10.67
N LEU A 59 -5.83 -22.59 11.40
CA LEU A 59 -5.21 -23.79 10.83
C LEU A 59 -6.23 -24.78 10.27
N HIS A 60 -7.41 -24.86 10.88
CA HIS A 60 -8.42 -25.85 10.54
C HIS A 60 -9.58 -25.31 9.68
N SER A 61 -9.69 -23.99 9.55
CA SER A 61 -10.69 -23.37 8.69
C SER A 61 -10.17 -23.12 7.27
N VAL A 62 -11.00 -23.41 6.26
CA VAL A 62 -10.68 -23.13 4.85
C VAL A 62 -10.60 -21.61 4.57
N HIS A 63 -11.50 -20.83 5.18
CA HIS A 63 -11.57 -19.37 5.03
C HIS A 63 -11.84 -18.68 6.38
N PRO A 64 -10.88 -18.70 7.32
CA PRO A 64 -11.08 -18.26 8.71
C PRO A 64 -11.50 -16.81 8.82
N LEU A 65 -10.90 -15.91 8.02
CA LEU A 65 -11.26 -14.50 8.05
C LEU A 65 -12.70 -14.27 7.54
N LYS A 66 -13.12 -14.96 6.48
CA LYS A 66 -14.50 -14.88 5.98
C LYS A 66 -15.51 -15.42 6.99
N GLN A 67 -15.17 -16.49 7.71
CA GLN A 67 -16.02 -17.05 8.76
C GLN A 67 -16.13 -16.12 9.97
N LEU A 68 -15.03 -15.51 10.42
CA LEU A 68 -15.06 -14.47 11.48
C LEU A 68 -15.98 -13.31 11.09
N LEU A 69 -15.88 -12.87 9.84
CA LEU A 69 -16.68 -11.78 9.27
C LEU A 69 -18.18 -12.10 9.12
N GLN A 70 -18.62 -13.34 9.33
CA GLN A 70 -20.06 -13.66 9.44
C GLN A 70 -20.67 -13.18 10.76
N GLN A 71 -19.84 -12.90 11.78
CA GLN A 71 -20.30 -12.30 13.03
C GLN A 71 -20.32 -10.79 12.89
N ASN A 72 -21.51 -10.19 12.91
CA ASN A 72 -21.68 -8.75 12.67
C ASN A 72 -20.85 -7.86 13.60
N SER A 73 -20.73 -8.22 14.89
CA SER A 73 -19.94 -7.48 15.87
C SER A 73 -18.45 -7.44 15.52
N ILE A 74 -17.88 -8.60 15.15
CA ILE A 74 -16.49 -8.73 14.69
C ILE A 74 -16.30 -8.00 13.36
N ALA A 75 -17.23 -8.16 12.42
CA ALA A 75 -17.19 -7.48 11.13
C ALA A 75 -17.16 -5.95 11.26
N CYS A 76 -18.09 -5.37 12.02
CA CYS A 76 -18.17 -3.93 12.24
C CYS A 76 -16.87 -3.37 12.84
N HIS A 77 -16.28 -4.09 13.82
CA HIS A 77 -15.02 -3.66 14.43
C HIS A 77 -13.85 -3.72 13.43
N LEU A 78 -13.72 -4.81 12.65
CA LEU A 78 -12.61 -4.98 11.71
C LEU A 78 -12.71 -4.06 10.48
N GLU A 79 -13.91 -3.64 10.09
CA GLU A 79 -14.14 -2.72 8.96
C GLU A 79 -14.05 -1.23 9.34
N ARG A 80 -13.96 -0.91 10.63
CA ARG A 80 -14.15 0.46 11.15
C ARG A 80 -13.31 1.53 10.45
N GLY A 81 -13.88 2.73 10.35
CA GLY A 81 -13.22 3.90 9.80
C GLY A 81 -12.03 4.36 10.64
N ALA A 82 -11.15 5.18 10.04
CA ALA A 82 -9.99 5.72 10.75
C ALA A 82 -10.38 6.69 11.88
N ASP A 83 -11.57 7.27 11.81
CA ASP A 83 -12.19 8.12 12.82
C ASP A 83 -12.63 7.37 14.08
N GLU A 84 -12.76 6.04 14.01
CA GLU A 84 -13.08 5.17 15.15
C GLU A 84 -11.82 4.55 15.79
N VAL A 85 -10.63 4.94 15.34
CA VAL A 85 -9.36 4.34 15.72
C VAL A 85 -8.50 5.36 16.45
N TYR A 86 -8.11 5.03 17.68
CA TYR A 86 -7.10 5.83 18.37
C TYR A 86 -5.72 5.51 17.81
N PHE A 87 -5.04 6.53 17.27
CA PHE A 87 -3.64 6.44 16.86
C PHE A 87 -2.75 7.09 17.91
N ASP A 88 -1.70 6.38 18.34
CA ASP A 88 -0.73 6.94 19.27
C ASP A 88 -0.09 8.21 18.67
N PRO A 89 -0.09 9.35 19.40
CA PRO A 89 0.40 10.61 18.86
C PRO A 89 1.92 10.63 18.64
N THR A 90 2.67 9.72 19.28
CA THR A 90 4.13 9.64 19.21
C THR A 90 4.60 8.68 18.11
N SER A 91 4.08 7.45 18.10
CA SER A 91 4.47 6.41 17.13
C SER A 91 3.59 6.38 15.88
N GLY A 92 2.35 6.86 15.98
CA GLY A 92 1.34 6.74 14.94
C GLY A 92 0.71 5.35 14.84
N ASP A 93 0.99 4.45 15.78
CA ASP A 93 0.41 3.11 15.81
C ASP A 93 -1.06 3.15 16.23
N PRO A 94 -1.98 2.48 15.52
CA PRO A 94 -3.34 2.32 16.01
C PRO A 94 -3.39 1.39 17.23
N LEU A 95 -4.20 1.77 18.22
CA LEU A 95 -4.50 0.96 19.38
C LEU A 95 -5.48 -0.15 19.00
N LEU A 96 -4.97 -1.37 18.93
CA LEU A 96 -5.75 -2.55 18.54
C LEU A 96 -6.03 -3.45 19.75
N ALA A 97 -7.12 -4.19 19.66
CA ALA A 97 -7.31 -5.39 20.48
C ALA A 97 -6.21 -6.42 20.17
N GLN A 98 -5.87 -7.27 21.12
CA GLN A 98 -4.89 -8.34 20.94
C GLN A 98 -5.39 -9.37 19.91
N ALA A 99 -6.65 -9.78 20.00
CA ALA A 99 -7.29 -10.64 19.02
C ALA A 99 -7.28 -10.01 17.62
N GLU A 100 -7.53 -8.71 17.50
CA GLU A 100 -7.51 -7.99 16.22
C GLU A 100 -6.12 -8.04 15.59
N GLN A 101 -5.08 -7.76 16.38
CA GLN A 101 -3.69 -7.87 15.93
C GLN A 101 -3.35 -9.29 15.46
N ARG A 102 -3.78 -10.32 16.22
CA ARG A 102 -3.54 -11.73 15.87
C ARG A 102 -4.27 -12.15 14.60
N ILE A 103 -5.52 -11.73 14.42
CA ILE A 103 -6.30 -11.99 13.20
C ILE A 103 -5.52 -11.51 11.97
N TYR A 104 -5.02 -10.27 11.99
CA TYR A 104 -4.25 -9.73 10.87
C TYR A 104 -2.92 -10.47 10.65
N ASN A 105 -2.21 -10.83 11.73
CA ASN A 105 -0.95 -11.55 11.63
C ASN A 105 -1.12 -13.00 11.14
N LEU A 106 -2.16 -13.71 11.60
CA LEU A 106 -2.49 -15.07 11.16
C LEU A 106 -2.99 -15.07 9.72
N ALA A 107 -3.82 -14.11 9.32
CA ALA A 107 -4.25 -13.96 7.93
C ALA A 107 -3.06 -13.77 6.96
N HIS A 108 -1.99 -13.10 7.41
CA HIS A 108 -0.77 -12.97 6.61
C HIS A 108 0.02 -14.28 6.44
N ARG A 109 -0.10 -15.23 7.39
CA ARG A 109 0.55 -16.54 7.29
C ARG A 109 -0.16 -17.48 6.31
N MET A 110 -1.35 -17.11 5.86
CA MET A 110 -2.09 -17.90 4.88
C MET A 110 -1.51 -17.68 3.48
N ASP A 111 -1.46 -18.75 2.68
CA ASP A 111 -0.92 -18.74 1.31
C ASP A 111 -1.70 -17.82 0.35
N SER A 112 -2.88 -17.32 0.74
CA SER A 112 -3.66 -16.39 -0.06
C SER A 112 -3.36 -14.94 0.28
N GLU A 113 -2.61 -14.25 -0.57
CA GLU A 113 -2.35 -12.81 -0.45
C GLU A 113 -3.62 -11.96 -0.40
N ARG A 114 -4.74 -12.45 -0.96
CA ARG A 114 -6.04 -11.77 -0.96
C ARG A 114 -6.61 -11.56 0.44
N MET A 115 -6.14 -12.33 1.43
CA MET A 115 -6.55 -12.19 2.84
C MET A 115 -5.60 -11.32 3.65
N HIS A 116 -4.51 -10.81 3.05
CA HIS A 116 -3.51 -10.03 3.79
C HIS A 116 -3.96 -8.60 4.00
N VAL A 117 -4.29 -8.22 5.24
CA VAL A 117 -4.69 -6.84 5.53
C VAL A 117 -3.48 -5.89 5.41
N PRO A 118 -3.51 -4.89 4.51
CA PRO A 118 -2.35 -4.14 4.03
C PRO A 118 -1.53 -3.35 5.05
N PHE A 119 -2.07 -3.16 6.25
CA PHE A 119 -1.51 -2.23 7.22
C PHE A 119 -0.92 -2.86 8.48
N ARG A 120 -0.88 -4.20 8.57
CA ARG A 120 -0.56 -4.87 9.86
C ARG A 120 0.26 -6.16 9.83
N SER A 121 0.68 -6.71 8.69
CA SER A 121 1.50 -7.92 8.75
C SER A 121 2.89 -7.64 9.34
N VAL A 122 3.18 -8.25 10.48
CA VAL A 122 4.57 -8.37 10.96
C VAL A 122 5.21 -9.49 10.15
N GLN A 123 6.48 -9.40 9.77
CA GLN A 123 7.15 -10.56 9.17
C GLN A 123 7.00 -11.77 10.09
N PRO A 124 6.66 -12.98 9.60
CA PRO A 124 6.44 -14.14 10.48
C PRO A 124 7.57 -14.38 11.49
N ALA A 125 8.82 -14.09 11.13
CA ALA A 125 9.99 -14.18 12.00
C ALA A 125 10.01 -13.23 13.21
N LYS A 126 9.10 -12.24 13.26
CA LYS A 126 8.95 -11.26 14.35
C LYS A 126 7.63 -11.44 15.12
N GLN A 127 6.93 -12.54 14.84
CA GLN A 127 5.69 -12.90 15.53
C GLN A 127 5.97 -14.05 16.52
N THR A 128 5.26 -14.08 17.64
CA THR A 128 5.19 -15.28 18.47
C THR A 128 4.45 -16.38 17.70
N GLU A 129 4.55 -17.61 18.18
CA GLU A 129 3.80 -18.73 17.61
C GLU A 129 2.29 -18.47 17.55
N ALA A 130 1.72 -17.85 18.60
CA ALA A 130 0.31 -17.45 18.69
C ALA A 130 -0.09 -16.30 17.75
N GLY A 131 0.89 -15.65 17.09
CA GLY A 131 0.63 -14.52 16.19
C GLY A 131 0.69 -13.15 16.86
N ASP A 132 1.16 -13.05 18.10
CA ASP A 132 1.44 -11.75 18.74
C ASP A 132 2.68 -11.11 18.11
N THR A 133 2.74 -9.78 18.08
CA THR A 133 3.99 -9.09 17.74
C THR A 133 4.96 -9.21 18.91
N ALA A 134 6.20 -9.66 18.67
CA ALA A 134 7.21 -9.73 19.72
C ALA A 134 7.41 -8.36 20.38
N ASN A 135 7.39 -8.31 21.72
CA ASN A 135 7.54 -7.06 22.45
C ASN A 135 8.94 -6.47 22.19
N ILE A 136 9.05 -5.14 22.02
CA ILE A 136 10.35 -4.47 21.82
C ILE A 136 11.35 -4.84 22.94
N ALA A 137 10.86 -5.04 24.16
CA ALA A 137 11.66 -5.44 25.31
C ALA A 137 12.28 -6.86 25.19
N THR A 138 11.74 -7.74 24.33
CA THR A 138 12.28 -9.09 24.12
C THR A 138 13.46 -9.14 23.15
N TYR A 139 13.78 -8.03 22.47
CA TYR A 139 14.99 -7.91 21.64
C TYR A 139 16.21 -7.51 22.48
N PRO A 140 17.46 -7.86 22.12
CA PRO A 140 18.67 -7.48 22.87
C PRO A 140 18.85 -5.96 23.10
N ALA A 141 19.34 -5.55 24.27
CA ALA A 141 19.46 -4.14 24.70
C ALA A 141 20.23 -3.23 23.73
N ASP A 142 21.27 -3.80 23.14
CA ASP A 142 22.23 -3.20 22.20
C ASP A 142 21.78 -3.31 20.73
N SER A 143 20.60 -3.86 20.46
CA SER A 143 20.09 -4.08 19.10
C SER A 143 19.11 -3.01 18.64
N GLU A 144 19.42 -1.73 18.85
CA GLU A 144 18.53 -0.61 18.43
C GLU A 144 18.13 -0.71 16.96
N SER A 145 19.05 -1.12 16.08
CA SER A 145 18.78 -1.35 14.66
C SER A 145 17.79 -2.48 14.38
N ILE A 146 17.69 -3.49 15.25
CA ILE A 146 16.75 -4.62 15.15
C ILE A 146 15.41 -4.26 15.80
N ARG A 147 15.48 -3.68 17.00
CA ARG A 147 14.34 -3.19 17.80
C ARG A 147 13.49 -2.19 17.04
N TYR A 148 14.15 -1.29 16.31
CA TYR A 148 13.52 -0.21 15.56
C TYR A 148 13.70 -0.36 14.05
N ASN A 149 14.06 -1.56 13.57
CA ASN A 149 14.05 -1.85 12.14
C ASN A 149 12.66 -1.53 11.57
N SER A 150 12.62 -0.93 10.38
CA SER A 150 11.41 -0.85 9.57
C SER A 150 10.64 -2.16 9.57
N GLY A 151 9.34 -2.08 9.76
CA GLY A 151 8.45 -3.25 9.79
C GLY A 151 7.85 -3.58 11.16
N ASN A 152 8.29 -2.95 12.26
CA ASN A 152 7.71 -3.19 13.60
C ASN A 152 6.49 -2.28 13.88
N HIS A 153 6.49 -1.06 13.34
CA HIS A 153 5.44 -0.07 13.56
C HIS A 153 4.52 0.07 12.35
N PHE A 154 3.27 0.46 12.59
CA PHE A 154 2.23 0.73 11.59
C PHE A 154 2.70 1.67 10.49
N THR A 155 3.42 2.71 10.87
CA THR A 155 3.85 3.80 9.99
C THR A 155 5.11 3.45 9.18
N SER A 156 5.89 2.45 9.61
CA SER A 156 7.19 2.09 9.03
C SER A 156 7.22 0.72 8.34
N ARG A 157 6.05 0.18 7.95
CA ARG A 157 5.91 -1.11 7.27
C ARG A 157 5.78 -0.95 5.75
N PRO A 158 6.46 -1.80 4.96
CA PRO A 158 6.21 -1.91 3.53
C PRO A 158 4.73 -2.18 3.26
N ALA A 159 4.18 -1.45 2.31
CA ALA A 159 2.87 -1.76 1.77
C ALA A 159 2.89 -3.11 1.03
N ASN A 160 1.86 -3.93 1.26
CA ASN A 160 1.69 -5.19 0.54
C ASN A 160 0.96 -4.98 -0.81
N GLY A 161 0.75 -6.08 -1.56
CA GLY A 161 0.07 -6.04 -2.87
C GLY A 161 -1.37 -5.50 -2.81
N ASN A 162 -2.07 -5.61 -1.69
CA ASN A 162 -3.43 -5.09 -1.57
C ASN A 162 -3.47 -3.56 -1.45
N VAL A 163 -2.44 -2.91 -0.88
CA VAL A 163 -2.33 -1.44 -0.97
C VAL A 163 -2.24 -1.01 -2.43
N PHE A 164 -1.46 -1.74 -3.22
CA PHE A 164 -1.31 -1.46 -4.65
C PHE A 164 -2.65 -1.63 -5.38
N ASP A 165 -3.35 -2.74 -5.17
CA ASP A 165 -4.65 -3.02 -5.80
C ASP A 165 -5.73 -1.99 -5.38
N GLU A 166 -5.77 -1.56 -4.12
CA GLU A 166 -6.76 -0.58 -3.67
C GLU A 166 -6.50 0.82 -4.24
N ASN A 167 -5.23 1.24 -4.28
CA ASN A 167 -4.88 2.52 -4.88
C ASN A 167 -5.06 2.51 -6.41
N SER A 168 -4.93 1.35 -7.05
CA SER A 168 -5.08 1.23 -8.51
C SER A 168 -6.50 1.53 -8.97
N LYS A 169 -7.54 1.11 -8.23
CA LYS A 169 -8.96 1.28 -8.57
C LYS A 169 -9.31 2.72 -8.99
N GLN A 170 -8.88 3.70 -8.19
CA GLN A 170 -9.18 5.12 -8.45
C GLN A 170 -8.37 5.70 -9.61
N CYS A 171 -7.20 5.13 -9.90
CA CYS A 171 -6.32 5.56 -10.98
C CYS A 171 -6.77 4.98 -12.32
N ILE A 172 -7.06 3.67 -12.38
CA ILE A 172 -7.49 2.96 -13.59
C ILE A 172 -8.80 3.55 -14.12
N ALA A 173 -9.71 3.96 -13.22
CA ALA A 173 -10.97 4.61 -13.59
C ALA A 173 -10.82 5.90 -14.41
N LYS A 174 -9.62 6.51 -14.45
CA LYS A 174 -9.31 7.68 -15.28
C LYS A 174 -8.90 7.31 -16.72
N SER A 175 -8.70 6.02 -17.02
CA SER A 175 -8.39 5.58 -18.39
C SER A 175 -9.56 5.90 -19.32
N ALA A 176 -9.32 6.75 -20.31
CA ALA A 176 -10.32 7.17 -21.28
C ALA A 176 -9.66 7.68 -22.56
N GLY A 177 -10.26 7.34 -23.72
CA GLY A 177 -9.74 7.76 -25.02
C GLY A 177 -8.28 7.31 -25.21
N ASN A 178 -7.40 8.29 -25.45
CA ASN A 178 -5.97 8.06 -25.67
C ASN A 178 -5.15 7.96 -24.37
N LEU A 179 -5.78 8.08 -23.20
CA LEU A 179 -5.13 7.88 -21.90
C LEU A 179 -5.40 6.46 -21.39
N SER A 180 -4.32 5.75 -21.10
CA SER A 180 -4.35 4.48 -20.38
C SER A 180 -3.57 4.59 -19.08
N VAL A 181 -4.20 4.27 -17.96
CA VAL A 181 -3.54 4.20 -16.67
C VAL A 181 -3.21 2.73 -16.38
N VAL A 182 -1.93 2.39 -16.46
CA VAL A 182 -1.40 1.03 -16.30
C VAL A 182 -0.95 0.85 -14.85
N PHE A 183 -1.79 0.21 -14.05
CA PHE A 183 -1.57 0.05 -12.60
C PHE A 183 -1.78 -1.42 -12.24
N GLU A 184 -0.82 -2.25 -12.65
CA GLU A 184 -0.90 -3.71 -12.61
C GLU A 184 0.27 -4.32 -11.82
N ARG A 185 0.02 -5.47 -11.18
CA ARG A 185 1.08 -6.22 -10.48
C ARG A 185 2.11 -6.70 -11.49
N GLY A 186 3.40 -6.60 -11.14
CA GLY A 186 4.51 -6.95 -12.01
C GLY A 186 5.61 -5.92 -11.93
N PHE A 187 6.46 -5.88 -12.96
CA PHE A 187 7.60 -4.97 -13.05
C PHE A 187 7.45 -3.99 -14.20
N LEU A 188 8.23 -2.91 -14.18
CA LEU A 188 8.15 -1.84 -15.16
C LEU A 188 8.43 -2.35 -16.59
N GLU A 189 9.46 -3.17 -16.79
CA GLU A 189 9.80 -3.74 -18.10
C GLU A 189 8.61 -4.46 -18.75
N ASP A 190 7.86 -5.28 -17.99
CA ASP A 190 6.68 -5.97 -18.49
C ASP A 190 5.62 -4.98 -19.00
N ARG A 191 5.37 -3.89 -18.25
CA ARG A 191 4.39 -2.87 -18.64
C ARG A 191 4.85 -2.13 -19.90
N LEU A 192 6.14 -1.85 -20.02
CA LEU A 192 6.72 -1.17 -21.19
C LEU A 192 6.64 -2.06 -22.45
N LEU A 193 6.88 -3.37 -22.32
CA LEU A 193 6.71 -4.34 -23.40
C LEU A 193 5.27 -4.38 -23.90
N ASP A 194 4.30 -4.43 -22.99
CA ASP A 194 2.87 -4.43 -23.33
C ASP A 194 2.46 -3.12 -24.03
N ILE A 195 2.97 -1.97 -23.58
CA ILE A 195 2.77 -0.68 -24.24
C ILE A 195 3.34 -0.70 -25.67
N LYS A 196 4.57 -1.18 -25.86
CA LYS A 196 5.20 -1.26 -27.17
C LYS A 196 4.39 -2.14 -28.14
N GLN A 197 3.93 -3.29 -27.68
CA GLN A 197 3.09 -4.18 -28.48
C GLN A 197 1.75 -3.52 -28.85
N ARG A 198 1.11 -2.85 -27.89
CA ARG A 198 -0.14 -2.12 -28.12
C ARG A 198 0.04 -0.98 -29.13
N MET A 199 1.18 -0.28 -29.10
CA MET A 199 1.48 0.77 -30.06
C MET A 199 1.68 0.25 -31.47
N ILE A 200 2.32 -0.92 -31.64
CA ILE A 200 2.44 -1.59 -32.94
C ILE A 200 1.05 -1.92 -33.50
N ALA A 201 0.16 -2.48 -32.68
CA ALA A 201 -1.21 -2.78 -33.09
C ALA A 201 -2.00 -1.52 -33.48
N LEU A 202 -1.83 -0.41 -32.74
CA LEU A 202 -2.44 0.88 -33.08
C LEU A 202 -1.90 1.46 -34.39
N HIS A 203 -0.60 1.32 -34.64
CA HIS A 203 0.03 1.70 -35.90
C HIS A 203 -0.57 0.92 -37.08
N GLU A 204 -0.67 -0.41 -36.96
CA GLU A 204 -1.25 -1.28 -37.98
C GLU A 204 -2.73 -0.96 -38.24
N ALA A 205 -3.46 -0.54 -37.20
CA ALA A 205 -4.84 -0.08 -37.31
C ALA A 205 -4.97 1.35 -37.90
N GLY A 206 -3.87 2.04 -38.19
CA GLY A 206 -3.85 3.39 -38.73
C GLY A 206 -4.29 4.47 -37.73
N ALA A 207 -4.22 4.19 -36.43
CA ALA A 207 -4.56 5.15 -35.39
C ALA A 207 -3.68 6.41 -35.49
N GLN A 208 -4.23 7.55 -35.09
CA GLN A 208 -3.55 8.85 -35.15
C GLN A 208 -3.59 9.52 -33.78
N GLY A 209 -2.62 10.40 -33.53
CA GLY A 209 -2.54 11.19 -32.32
C GLY A 209 -1.87 10.45 -31.15
N TYR A 210 -1.28 11.24 -30.26
CA TYR A 210 -0.52 10.71 -29.13
C TYR A 210 -1.36 9.83 -28.23
N GLN A 211 -0.72 8.77 -27.75
CA GLN A 211 -1.21 7.84 -26.74
C GLN A 211 -0.42 8.09 -25.45
N TYR A 212 -1.13 8.15 -24.34
CA TYR A 212 -0.58 8.48 -23.03
C TYR A 212 -0.72 7.28 -22.11
N PHE A 213 0.39 6.81 -21.57
CA PHE A 213 0.42 5.69 -20.63
C PHE A 213 0.96 6.17 -19.29
N VAL A 214 0.07 6.37 -18.32
CA VAL A 214 0.48 6.64 -16.93
C VAL A 214 0.66 5.30 -16.24
N ILE A 215 1.90 4.94 -15.93
CA ILE A 215 2.29 3.68 -15.33
C ILE A 215 2.46 3.87 -13.83
N CYS A 216 1.94 2.95 -13.02
CA CYS A 216 2.36 2.74 -11.65
C CYS A 216 2.72 1.27 -11.48
N SER A 217 3.99 0.98 -11.19
CA SER A 217 4.50 -0.39 -11.08
C SER A 217 5.66 -0.47 -10.09
N ARG A 218 6.05 -1.69 -9.72
CA ARG A 218 7.37 -1.91 -9.11
C ARG A 218 8.43 -1.76 -10.18
N HIS A 219 9.60 -1.24 -9.83
CA HIS A 219 10.64 -1.00 -10.85
C HIS A 219 11.20 -2.33 -11.35
N SER A 220 11.68 -3.18 -10.43
CA SER A 220 12.32 -4.43 -10.79
C SER A 220 12.13 -5.50 -9.69
N PRO A 221 12.41 -6.78 -9.99
CA PRO A 221 12.43 -7.84 -8.98
C PRO A 221 13.46 -7.58 -7.87
N GLN A 222 14.53 -6.86 -8.18
CA GLN A 222 15.63 -6.56 -7.27
C GLN A 222 15.32 -5.35 -6.37
N GLU A 223 14.48 -4.43 -6.85
CA GLU A 223 14.11 -3.19 -6.16
C GLU A 223 12.62 -3.19 -5.81
N GLY A 224 12.30 -3.36 -4.52
CA GLY A 224 10.93 -3.40 -4.02
C GLY A 224 10.18 -2.06 -4.04
N HIS A 225 10.71 -1.03 -4.69
CA HIS A 225 10.15 0.32 -4.74
C HIS A 225 9.07 0.44 -5.83
N PHE A 226 8.05 1.25 -5.52
CA PHE A 226 7.02 1.64 -6.48
C PHE A 226 7.39 2.96 -7.14
N GLY A 227 7.00 3.13 -8.39
CA GLY A 227 7.21 4.35 -9.15
C GLY A 227 6.08 4.62 -10.12
N ALA A 228 5.96 5.90 -10.45
CA ALA A 228 5.09 6.44 -11.46
C ALA A 228 5.92 6.82 -12.68
N SER A 229 5.38 6.56 -13.86
CA SER A 229 5.88 7.13 -15.10
C SER A 229 4.71 7.60 -15.97
N LEU A 230 4.98 8.55 -16.85
CA LEU A 230 4.14 8.83 -18.00
C LEU A 230 4.95 8.61 -19.28
N VAL A 231 4.53 7.67 -20.10
CA VAL A 231 5.10 7.39 -21.42
C VAL A 231 4.16 7.95 -22.48
N ILE A 232 4.68 8.83 -23.35
CA ILE A 232 3.95 9.37 -24.49
C ILE A 232 4.43 8.68 -25.75
N MET A 233 3.52 8.05 -26.48
CA MET A 233 3.79 7.34 -27.72
C MET A 233 3.04 7.96 -28.88
N ASP A 234 3.62 7.94 -30.07
CA ASP A 234 2.94 8.28 -31.31
C ASP A 234 2.73 7.01 -32.14
N PRO A 235 1.49 6.64 -32.53
CA PRO A 235 1.27 5.51 -33.43
C PRO A 235 2.03 5.64 -34.75
N SER A 236 2.41 6.85 -35.19
CA SER A 236 3.26 7.02 -36.39
C SER A 236 4.67 6.46 -36.21
N ASN A 237 5.15 6.39 -34.97
CA ASN A 237 6.43 5.80 -34.58
C ASN A 237 6.25 4.88 -33.34
N PRO A 238 5.72 3.66 -33.53
CA PRO A 238 5.30 2.81 -32.42
C PRO A 238 6.47 2.19 -31.63
N HIS A 239 7.71 2.33 -32.10
CA HIS A 239 8.87 1.67 -31.53
C HIS A 239 9.63 2.52 -30.52
N PHE A 240 9.35 3.82 -30.42
CA PHE A 240 10.08 4.72 -29.55
C PHE A 240 9.16 5.83 -29.00
N PRO A 241 9.21 6.12 -27.70
CA PRO A 241 8.38 7.16 -27.11
C PRO A 241 8.82 8.56 -27.56
N VAL A 242 7.86 9.47 -27.61
CA VAL A 242 8.07 10.89 -27.90
C VAL A 242 8.71 11.58 -26.70
N ARG A 243 8.26 11.21 -25.50
CA ARG A 243 8.70 11.80 -24.22
C ARG A 243 8.34 10.84 -23.09
N VAL A 244 9.17 10.80 -22.05
CA VAL A 244 8.92 9.99 -20.87
C VAL A 244 9.17 10.82 -19.62
N PHE A 245 8.22 10.81 -18.69
CA PHE A 245 8.45 11.33 -17.34
C PHE A 245 8.59 10.17 -16.38
N VAL A 246 9.56 10.22 -15.48
CA VAL A 246 9.76 9.21 -14.45
C VAL A 246 9.81 9.90 -13.10
N CYS A 247 9.13 9.34 -12.11
CA CYS A 247 9.34 9.76 -10.73
C CYS A 247 10.51 9.01 -10.11
N ASP A 248 11.33 9.75 -9.39
CA ASP A 248 12.25 9.25 -8.40
C ASP A 248 11.92 9.93 -7.07
N THR A 249 11.03 9.30 -6.32
CA THR A 249 10.43 9.87 -5.12
C THR A 249 11.41 10.02 -3.95
N LEU A 250 12.66 9.58 -4.08
CA LEU A 250 13.65 9.49 -3.00
C LEU A 250 14.69 10.64 -3.10
N LEU A 251 14.86 11.37 -1.99
CA LEU A 251 15.61 12.63 -1.84
C LEU A 251 16.90 12.84 -2.68
N LYS A 252 17.04 14.12 -3.05
CA LYS A 252 17.93 14.77 -4.04
C LYS A 252 19.20 15.43 -3.47
N ASP A 253 19.51 15.26 -2.18
CA ASP A 253 20.62 15.99 -1.52
C ASP A 253 22.02 15.35 -1.75
N LEU A 254 22.23 14.65 -2.86
CA LEU A 254 23.55 14.21 -3.30
C LEU A 254 23.80 14.70 -4.73
N PRO A 255 25.05 15.02 -5.11
CA PRO A 255 25.40 15.61 -6.41
C PRO A 255 25.14 14.70 -7.63
N HIS A 256 24.48 13.56 -7.45
CA HIS A 256 24.22 12.54 -8.45
C HIS A 256 22.83 11.94 -8.26
N HIS A 257 22.21 11.49 -9.36
CA HIS A 257 21.03 10.64 -9.28
C HIS A 257 21.31 9.45 -8.36
N PRO A 258 20.33 9.04 -7.56
CA PRO A 258 20.53 7.91 -6.66
C PRO A 258 20.72 6.61 -7.45
N ARG A 259 21.23 5.58 -6.77
CA ARG A 259 21.63 4.31 -7.41
C ARG A 259 20.51 3.66 -8.23
N TRP A 260 19.26 3.83 -7.80
CA TRP A 260 18.09 3.27 -8.48
C TRP A 260 17.67 4.01 -9.76
N TRP A 261 18.10 5.26 -9.98
CA TRP A 261 17.86 5.95 -11.25
C TRP A 261 18.43 5.16 -12.44
N ASN A 262 19.63 4.62 -12.30
CA ASN A 262 20.22 3.81 -13.36
C ASN A 262 19.47 2.50 -13.58
N HIS A 263 18.82 1.95 -12.53
CA HIS A 263 17.93 0.80 -12.70
C HIS A 263 16.71 1.18 -13.52
N PHE A 264 16.06 2.32 -13.24
CA PHE A 264 14.96 2.82 -14.08
C PHE A 264 15.36 2.96 -15.54
N ILE A 265 16.47 3.65 -15.83
CA ILE A 265 16.92 3.84 -17.21
C ILE A 265 17.19 2.49 -17.88
N ALA A 266 17.73 1.51 -17.16
CA ALA A 266 17.97 0.17 -17.69
C ALA A 266 16.68 -0.55 -18.08
N GLU A 267 15.61 -0.50 -17.26
CA GLU A 267 14.31 -1.12 -17.59
C GLU A 267 13.74 -0.51 -18.89
N TYR A 268 13.88 0.80 -19.08
CA TYR A 268 13.49 1.48 -20.32
C TYR A 268 14.38 1.09 -21.51
N ALA A 269 15.69 1.00 -21.29
CA ALA A 269 16.66 0.66 -22.33
C ALA A 269 16.48 -0.78 -22.83
N ASN A 270 16.11 -1.71 -21.94
CA ASN A 270 15.77 -3.09 -22.31
C ASN A 270 14.65 -3.15 -23.36
N VAL A 271 13.69 -2.22 -23.30
CA VAL A 271 12.51 -2.22 -24.20
C VAL A 271 12.68 -1.32 -25.42
N PHE A 272 13.21 -0.11 -25.25
CA PHE A 272 13.28 0.91 -26.29
C PHE A 272 14.70 1.18 -26.82
N GLY A 273 15.72 0.54 -26.24
CA GLY A 273 17.13 0.75 -26.56
C GLY A 273 17.76 1.90 -25.78
N GLU A 274 19.10 1.96 -25.78
CA GLU A 274 19.90 2.91 -24.99
C GLU A 274 19.59 4.39 -25.23
N ALA A 275 19.12 4.76 -26.43
CA ALA A 275 18.78 6.14 -26.78
C ALA A 275 17.61 6.69 -25.95
N ILE A 276 16.85 5.84 -25.26
CA ILE A 276 15.73 6.23 -24.41
C ILE A 276 16.12 7.23 -23.32
N GLY A 277 17.38 7.20 -22.86
CA GLY A 277 17.89 8.14 -21.87
C GLY A 277 17.83 9.61 -22.31
N GLU A 278 17.74 9.90 -23.61
CA GLU A 278 17.65 11.27 -24.14
C GLU A 278 16.25 11.89 -24.00
N VAL A 279 15.20 11.06 -23.84
CA VAL A 279 13.80 11.52 -23.76
C VAL A 279 13.16 11.28 -22.39
N ILE A 280 13.91 10.69 -21.45
CA ILE A 280 13.49 10.53 -20.06
C ILE A 280 13.77 11.81 -19.29
N GLU A 281 12.73 12.32 -18.65
CA GLU A 281 12.76 13.50 -17.81
C GLU A 281 12.45 13.14 -16.35
N ASP A 282 13.24 13.73 -15.45
CA ASP A 282 13.12 13.56 -14.01
C ASP A 282 11.98 14.42 -13.44
N LEU A 283 10.84 13.79 -13.15
CA LEU A 283 9.65 14.43 -12.58
C LEU A 283 9.53 14.15 -11.06
N SER A 284 10.67 13.99 -10.40
CA SER A 284 10.74 13.66 -8.98
C SER A 284 10.27 14.77 -8.06
N HIS A 285 9.42 14.39 -7.11
CA HIS A 285 9.06 15.25 -5.99
C HIS A 285 9.85 14.83 -4.74
N PRO A 286 10.39 15.77 -3.94
CA PRO A 286 11.15 15.48 -2.72
C PRO A 286 10.21 15.11 -1.55
N LEU A 287 9.30 14.17 -1.79
CA LEU A 287 8.29 13.74 -0.82
C LEU A 287 8.80 12.59 0.05
N GLN A 288 9.65 11.72 -0.50
CA GLN A 288 10.28 10.67 0.30
C GLN A 288 11.71 11.05 0.65
N LYS A 289 11.98 11.06 1.95
CA LYS A 289 13.36 11.08 2.46
C LYS A 289 13.77 9.65 2.77
N VAL A 290 14.68 9.08 1.99
CA VAL A 290 15.49 7.95 2.49
C VAL A 290 16.32 8.54 3.63
N ASN A 291 16.34 7.85 4.78
CA ASN A 291 17.06 8.25 6.00
C ASN A 291 18.34 9.05 5.67
N VAL A 292 18.34 10.36 5.95
CA VAL A 292 19.59 11.11 5.99
C VAL A 292 20.30 10.64 7.26
N LYS A 293 21.55 10.19 7.12
CA LYS A 293 22.37 9.72 8.24
C LYS A 293 22.43 10.83 9.31
N GLY A 294 21.80 10.61 10.47
CA GLY A 294 21.66 11.62 11.54
C GLY A 294 20.22 11.94 11.93
N ASP A 295 19.22 11.55 11.13
CA ASP A 295 17.82 11.51 11.60
C ASP A 295 17.71 10.53 12.78
N PRO A 296 16.86 10.80 13.79
CA PRO A 296 16.59 9.86 14.87
C PRO A 296 16.25 8.48 14.30
N PRO A 297 16.64 7.38 14.96
CA PRO A 297 16.56 6.04 14.43
C PRO A 297 15.24 5.75 13.68
N TYR A 298 15.39 5.41 12.40
CA TYR A 298 14.52 4.55 11.59
C TYR A 298 13.07 5.02 11.36
N ARG A 299 12.90 6.04 10.51
CA ARG A 299 11.60 6.31 9.86
C ARG A 299 11.74 6.11 8.35
N HIS A 300 11.96 4.86 7.92
CA HIS A 300 11.73 4.51 6.53
C HIS A 300 10.27 4.83 6.20
N ASP A 301 10.09 5.83 5.36
CA ASP A 301 8.78 6.19 4.87
C ASP A 301 8.40 5.22 3.73
N TRP A 302 7.77 4.11 4.11
CA TRP A 302 7.24 3.10 3.19
C TRP A 302 5.88 3.51 2.60
N ASP A 303 5.59 4.80 2.56
CA ASP A 303 4.39 5.36 1.95
C ASP A 303 4.55 5.60 0.43
N CYS A 304 5.61 5.05 -0.20
CA CYS A 304 5.82 5.13 -1.67
C CYS A 304 4.55 4.86 -2.48
N PRO A 305 3.69 3.87 -2.17
CA PRO A 305 2.50 3.66 -2.97
C PRO A 305 1.54 4.84 -2.92
N TYR A 306 1.39 5.53 -1.79
CA TYR A 306 0.46 6.66 -1.66
C TYR A 306 0.98 7.90 -2.40
N TYR A 307 2.29 8.16 -2.33
CA TYR A 307 2.92 9.23 -3.10
C TYR A 307 2.80 8.98 -4.59
N VAL A 308 3.21 7.79 -5.03
CA VAL A 308 3.17 7.36 -6.44
C VAL A 308 1.73 7.39 -6.96
N THR A 309 0.76 6.91 -6.19
CA THR A 309 -0.66 7.00 -6.55
C THR A 309 -1.12 8.44 -6.75
N SER A 310 -0.70 9.36 -5.88
CA SER A 310 -1.03 10.78 -6.05
C SER A 310 -0.38 11.39 -7.29
N MET A 311 0.85 10.98 -7.62
CA MET A 311 1.53 11.40 -8.85
C MET A 311 0.83 10.85 -10.10
N THR A 312 0.49 9.56 -10.10
CA THR A 312 -0.27 8.90 -11.17
C THR A 312 -1.61 9.59 -11.40
N LYS A 313 -2.34 9.94 -10.34
CA LYS A 313 -3.60 10.71 -10.46
C LYS A 313 -3.36 12.09 -11.05
N ALA A 314 -2.37 12.82 -10.55
CA ALA A 314 -2.06 14.16 -11.05
C ALA A 314 -1.66 14.13 -12.53
N LEU A 315 -0.80 13.20 -12.94
CA LEU A 315 -0.41 13.01 -14.34
C LEU A 315 -1.61 12.67 -15.23
N ALA A 316 -2.45 11.74 -14.81
CA ALA A 316 -3.69 11.42 -15.52
C ALA A 316 -4.60 12.64 -15.66
N ASP A 317 -4.78 13.41 -14.59
CA ASP A 317 -5.60 14.63 -14.60
C ASP A 317 -5.03 15.72 -15.52
N ILE A 318 -3.72 15.89 -15.57
CA ILE A 318 -3.09 16.82 -16.52
C ILE A 318 -3.31 16.34 -17.95
N VAL A 319 -3.11 15.06 -18.26
CA VAL A 319 -3.36 14.53 -19.61
C VAL A 319 -4.81 14.74 -20.04
N MET A 320 -5.77 14.54 -19.13
CA MET A 320 -7.20 14.72 -19.44
C MET A 320 -7.60 16.19 -19.64
N THR A 321 -6.96 17.12 -18.94
CA THR A 321 -7.37 18.53 -18.92
C THR A 321 -6.51 19.44 -19.81
N ASN A 322 -5.23 19.11 -19.98
CA ASN A 322 -4.25 19.88 -20.74
C ASN A 322 -3.14 18.97 -21.31
N PRO A 323 -3.46 18.14 -22.31
CA PRO A 323 -2.47 17.24 -22.93
C PRO A 323 -1.32 18.00 -23.61
N ASP A 324 -1.55 19.23 -24.06
CA ASP A 324 -0.50 20.07 -24.67
C ASP A 324 0.60 20.43 -23.68
N LEU A 325 0.27 20.64 -22.40
CA LEU A 325 1.27 20.87 -21.34
C LEU A 325 2.22 19.68 -21.20
N ILE A 326 1.69 18.45 -21.33
CA ILE A 326 2.46 17.21 -21.22
C ILE A 326 3.36 16.99 -22.44
N VAL A 327 2.90 17.36 -23.63
CA VAL A 327 3.67 17.18 -24.87
C VAL A 327 4.71 18.29 -25.06
N ASN A 328 4.29 19.55 -24.91
CA ASN A 328 5.08 20.72 -25.31
C ASN A 328 5.56 21.59 -24.15
N GLY A 329 5.02 21.39 -22.94
CA GLY A 329 5.38 22.18 -21.77
C GLY A 329 6.75 21.82 -21.21
N SER A 330 7.37 22.78 -20.53
CA SER A 330 8.60 22.53 -19.79
C SER A 330 8.36 21.62 -18.59
N LEU A 331 9.40 20.88 -18.18
CA LEU A 331 9.37 20.02 -17.00
C LEU A 331 8.90 20.79 -15.74
N ASN A 332 9.31 22.05 -15.59
CA ASN A 332 8.92 22.88 -14.46
C ASN A 332 7.43 23.25 -14.47
N GLU A 333 6.82 23.47 -15.63
CA GLU A 333 5.39 23.75 -15.73
C GLU A 333 4.56 22.50 -15.39
N VAL A 334 4.97 21.33 -15.90
CA VAL A 334 4.36 20.04 -15.54
C VAL A 334 4.48 19.79 -14.03
N TYR A 335 5.66 19.99 -13.46
CA TYR A 335 5.92 19.83 -12.03
C TYR A 335 5.03 20.73 -11.17
N ASN A 336 4.85 22.01 -11.53
CA ASN A 336 3.99 22.93 -10.79
C ASN A 336 2.49 22.61 -10.95
N ALA A 337 2.07 22.13 -12.13
CA ALA A 337 0.71 21.63 -12.34
C ALA A 337 0.44 20.42 -11.42
N MET A 338 1.39 19.49 -11.30
CA MET A 338 1.27 18.36 -10.39
C MET A 338 1.12 18.79 -8.94
N LYS A 339 1.92 19.75 -8.45
CA LYS A 339 1.78 20.26 -7.08
C LYS A 339 0.39 20.78 -6.76
N THR A 340 -0.25 21.43 -7.73
CA THR A 340 -1.61 21.97 -7.59
C THR A 340 -2.65 20.84 -7.42
N LEU A 341 -2.41 19.69 -8.04
CA LEU A 341 -3.28 18.51 -8.01
C LEU A 341 -2.98 17.57 -6.83
N MET A 342 -1.72 17.52 -6.38
CA MET A 342 -1.25 16.67 -5.28
C MET A 342 -1.49 17.31 -3.90
N GLN A 343 -2.74 17.66 -3.63
CA GLN A 343 -3.15 18.40 -2.43
C GLN A 343 -2.91 17.63 -1.12
N ASP A 344 -2.68 16.33 -1.18
CA ASP A 344 -2.27 15.54 -0.02
C ASP A 344 -0.88 15.90 0.49
N TYR A 345 -0.03 16.45 -0.38
CA TYR A 345 1.39 16.66 -0.09
C TYR A 345 1.83 18.12 -0.26
N TYR A 346 1.07 18.90 -1.01
CA TYR A 346 1.33 20.31 -1.26
C TYR A 346 0.22 21.21 -0.71
N GLN A 347 0.62 22.37 -0.24
CA GLN A 347 -0.27 23.47 0.13
C GLN A 347 -0.76 24.22 -1.12
N PRO A 348 -1.81 25.05 -1.03
CA PRO A 348 -2.31 25.84 -2.16
C PRO A 348 -1.26 26.79 -2.79
N ASP A 349 -0.26 27.22 -2.02
CA ASP A 349 0.87 28.01 -2.49
C ASP A 349 2.01 27.16 -3.10
N GLN A 350 1.76 25.86 -3.31
CA GLN A 350 2.69 24.87 -3.86
C GLN A 350 3.92 24.58 -2.99
N THR A 351 3.92 25.01 -1.72
CA THR A 351 4.90 24.54 -0.74
C THR A 351 4.56 23.14 -0.25
N ILE A 352 5.57 22.37 0.17
CA ILE A 352 5.36 21.03 0.72
C ILE A 352 4.75 21.18 2.11
N LYS A 353 3.76 20.35 2.43
CA LYS A 353 3.15 20.28 3.77
C LYS A 353 4.18 19.88 4.84
N ASP A 354 3.87 20.18 6.11
CA ASP A 354 4.70 19.71 7.20
C ASP A 354 4.78 18.18 7.23
N ARG A 355 5.92 17.64 7.68
CA ARG A 355 6.14 16.19 7.75
C ARG A 355 5.10 15.49 8.61
N GLN A 356 4.61 16.13 9.67
CA GLN A 356 3.60 15.59 10.56
C GLN A 356 2.24 15.48 9.85
N ASP A 357 1.87 16.50 9.07
CA ASP A 357 0.63 16.50 8.27
C ASP A 357 0.66 15.38 7.21
N ILE A 358 1.78 15.25 6.50
CA ILE A 358 1.96 14.20 5.48
C ILE A 358 1.83 12.81 6.09
N LYS A 359 2.46 12.58 7.26
CA LYS A 359 2.36 11.32 7.99
C LYS A 359 0.95 11.01 8.44
N GLU A 360 0.22 12.02 8.92
CA GLU A 360 -1.17 11.86 9.31
C GLU A 360 -2.02 11.44 8.10
N ILE A 361 -1.88 12.14 6.98
CA ILE A 361 -2.59 11.83 5.73
C ILE A 361 -2.29 10.39 5.28
N ASN A 362 -1.02 9.99 5.22
CA ASN A 362 -0.65 8.64 4.79
C ASN A 362 -1.11 7.56 5.79
N ARG A 363 -1.09 7.84 7.09
CA ARG A 363 -1.62 6.94 8.13
C ARG A 363 -3.10 6.68 7.92
N LEU A 364 -3.88 7.72 7.64
CA LEU A 364 -5.31 7.60 7.35
C LEU A 364 -5.57 6.85 6.04
N LYS A 365 -4.80 7.13 4.98
CA LYS A 365 -4.86 6.38 3.72
C LYS A 365 -4.54 4.90 3.94
N ARG A 366 -3.49 4.62 4.72
CA ARG A 366 -3.09 3.25 5.06
C ARG A 366 -4.19 2.50 5.78
N TRP A 367 -4.81 3.10 6.79
CA TRP A 367 -5.97 2.49 7.46
C TRP A 367 -7.15 2.27 6.49
N SER A 368 -7.45 3.27 5.66
CA SER A 368 -8.57 3.19 4.71
C SER A 368 -8.38 2.04 3.71
N SER A 369 -7.16 1.84 3.20
CA SER A 369 -6.86 0.78 2.23
C SER A 369 -7.16 -0.63 2.76
N GLY A 370 -6.89 -0.95 4.03
CA GLY A 370 -7.23 -2.29 4.52
C GLY A 370 -8.63 -2.42 5.13
N SER A 371 -9.26 -1.32 5.58
CA SER A 371 -10.70 -1.31 5.86
C SER A 371 -11.46 -1.68 4.59
N GLU A 372 -11.02 -1.17 3.43
CA GLU A 372 -11.56 -1.54 2.12
C GLU A 372 -11.32 -3.03 1.78
N VAL A 373 -10.16 -3.60 2.10
CA VAL A 373 -9.94 -5.06 1.95
C VAL A 373 -10.93 -5.86 2.80
N ILE A 374 -11.15 -5.48 4.06
CA ILE A 374 -12.14 -6.13 4.93
C ILE A 374 -13.55 -5.98 4.35
N ARG A 375 -13.93 -4.79 3.86
CA ARG A 375 -15.21 -4.52 3.21
C ARG A 375 -15.43 -5.40 1.98
N ASN A 376 -14.40 -5.57 1.15
CA ASN A 376 -14.46 -6.45 -0.01
C ASN A 376 -14.67 -7.92 0.41
N LEU A 377 -14.01 -8.38 1.47
CA LEU A 377 -14.23 -9.72 2.02
C LEU A 377 -15.65 -9.89 2.59
N LEU A 378 -16.22 -8.86 3.22
CA LEU A 378 -17.60 -8.85 3.71
C LEU A 378 -18.62 -8.93 2.57
N SER A 379 -18.39 -8.19 1.48
CA SER A 379 -19.21 -8.24 0.28
C SER A 379 -19.23 -9.67 -0.33
N ASP A 380 -18.09 -10.35 -0.36
CA ASP A 380 -18.03 -11.75 -0.80
C ASP A 380 -18.83 -12.69 0.10
N VAL A 381 -18.82 -12.47 1.43
CA VAL A 381 -19.55 -13.30 2.41
C VAL A 381 -21.06 -13.13 2.24
N THR A 382 -21.53 -11.90 2.13
CA THR A 382 -22.95 -11.58 1.97
C THR A 382 -23.51 -12.04 0.62
N SER A 383 -22.73 -11.90 -0.46
CA SER A 383 -23.10 -12.37 -1.79
C SER A 383 -23.24 -13.90 -1.87
N ASN A 384 -22.36 -14.65 -1.19
CA ASN A 384 -22.44 -16.11 -1.13
C ASN A 384 -23.50 -16.65 -0.15
N SER A 385 -23.99 -15.82 0.78
CA SER A 385 -25.08 -16.18 1.69
C SER A 385 -26.48 -15.97 1.08
N SER A 386 -26.54 -15.37 -0.11
CA SER A 386 -27.78 -14.98 -0.81
C SER A 386 -28.11 -15.90 -2.00
N CYS A 387 -27.42 -17.04 -2.15
CA CYS A 387 -27.61 -18.01 -3.23
C CYS A 387 -28.12 -19.36 -2.70
#